data_AF-A0A819BUC9-F1
#
_entry.id   AF-A0A819BUC9-F1
#
_cell.length_a   1.000
_cell.length_b   1.000
_cell.length_c   1.000
_cell.angle_alpha   90.00
_cell.angle_beta   90.00
_cell.angle_gamma   90.00
#
_symmetry.space_group_name_H-M   'P 1'
#
loop_
_entity.id
_entity.type
_entity.pdbx_description
1 polymer ?
#
loop_
_entity_poly.entity_id
_entity_poly.type
_entity_poly.pdbx_seq_one_letter_code
_entity_poly.pdbx_strand_id
1 'polypeptide(L)'
;MTTGGEDEKTAQRVLRLTDIAKEPSEFLMPISGYEKMPLVSLEEAVEPLVPILPAVKSYARAAKQKCKKPADNLTPDESASIMLYSMGWEPLDECLYFALNAALRSTNRAKLKP
;
A
#
# COMPACT_ATOMS: atom_id res chain seq x y z
N MET A 1 -23.81 -22.12 -8.92
CA MET A 1 -22.44 -22.12 -9.47
C MET A 1 -21.86 -20.73 -9.22
N THR A 2 -20.95 -20.61 -8.26
CA THR A 2 -20.40 -19.35 -7.72
C THR A 2 -19.05 -19.06 -8.38
N THR A 3 -19.05 -18.72 -9.67
CA THR A 3 -17.81 -18.42 -10.43
C THR A 3 -17.34 -16.96 -10.26
N GLY A 4 -18.24 -16.04 -9.86
CA GLY A 4 -17.93 -14.60 -9.82
C GLY A 4 -16.78 -14.19 -8.90
N GLY A 5 -16.57 -14.87 -7.76
CA GLY A 5 -15.55 -14.48 -6.78
C GLY A 5 -14.10 -14.84 -7.15
N GLU A 6 -13.91 -15.80 -8.05
CA GLU A 6 -12.58 -16.17 -8.55
C GLU A 6 -12.18 -15.32 -9.76
N ASP A 7 -13.15 -15.02 -10.63
CA ASP A 7 -12.97 -14.12 -11.78
C ASP A 7 -12.62 -12.69 -11.32
N GLU A 8 -13.27 -12.20 -10.26
CA GLU A 8 -13.03 -10.87 -9.69
C GLU A 8 -11.62 -10.73 -9.08
N LYS A 9 -11.18 -11.73 -8.30
CA LYS A 9 -9.80 -11.76 -7.75
C LYS A 9 -8.74 -11.84 -8.84
N THR A 10 -9.05 -12.54 -9.93
CA THR A 10 -8.14 -12.65 -11.08
C THR A 10 -8.06 -11.31 -11.82
N ALA A 11 -9.20 -10.66 -12.05
CA ALA A 11 -9.24 -9.32 -12.63
C ALA A 11 -8.48 -8.29 -11.79
N GLN A 12 -8.63 -8.30 -10.46
CA GLN A 12 -7.87 -7.43 -9.55
C GLN A 12 -6.36 -7.67 -9.65
N ARG A 13 -5.92 -8.94 -9.69
CA ARG A 13 -4.50 -9.28 -9.88
C ARG A 13 -3.95 -8.80 -11.21
N VAL A 14 -4.71 -8.96 -12.29
CA VAL A 14 -4.32 -8.48 -13.62
C VAL A 14 -4.21 -6.97 -13.64
N LEU A 15 -5.17 -6.25 -13.04
CA LEU A 15 -5.15 -4.79 -13.00
C LEU A 15 -3.91 -4.25 -12.26
N ARG A 16 -3.53 -4.90 -11.16
CA ARG A 16 -2.32 -4.55 -10.37
C ARG A 16 -1.02 -4.70 -11.18
N LEU A 17 -0.96 -5.63 -12.13
CA LEU A 17 0.26 -5.95 -12.87
C LEU A 17 0.34 -5.27 -14.24
N THR A 18 -0.79 -4.81 -14.79
CA THR A 18 -0.88 -4.30 -16.16
C THR A 18 -1.00 -2.78 -16.26
N ASP A 19 -0.99 -2.07 -15.14
CA ASP A 19 -1.09 -0.60 -15.10
C ASP A 19 0.19 0.14 -15.51
N ILE A 20 1.22 -0.58 -15.96
CA ILE A 20 2.50 -0.04 -16.47
C ILE A 20 2.29 0.98 -17.60
N ALA A 21 1.25 0.81 -18.42
CA ALA A 21 0.93 1.75 -19.50
C ALA A 21 0.54 3.15 -18.98
N LYS A 22 0.20 3.29 -17.69
CA LYS A 22 -0.14 4.56 -17.04
C LYS A 22 1.07 5.20 -16.34
N GLU A 23 2.25 4.58 -16.39
CA GLU A 23 3.44 5.16 -15.78
C GLU A 23 3.92 6.38 -16.58
N PRO A 24 4.25 7.49 -15.90
CA PRO A 24 4.83 8.65 -16.58
C PRO A 24 6.13 8.23 -17.25
N SER A 25 6.28 8.55 -18.53
CA SER A 25 7.57 8.41 -19.22
C SER A 25 8.56 9.54 -18.85
N GLU A 26 8.16 10.41 -17.93
CA GLU A 26 8.95 11.53 -17.42
C GLU A 26 9.77 11.10 -16.20
N PHE A 27 11.00 11.63 -16.12
CA PHE A 27 11.85 11.43 -14.95
C PHE A 27 11.30 12.21 -13.75
N LEU A 28 10.79 11.50 -12.74
CA LEU A 28 10.33 12.11 -11.49
C LEU A 28 11.49 12.22 -10.50
N MET A 29 11.62 13.39 -9.88
CA MET A 29 12.63 13.61 -8.84
C MET A 29 12.44 12.62 -7.67
N PRO A 30 13.54 12.08 -7.12
CA PRO A 30 13.49 11.21 -5.95
C PRO A 30 12.74 11.86 -4.78
N ILE A 31 12.06 11.04 -3.99
CA ILE A 31 11.44 11.48 -2.75
C ILE A 31 12.57 11.78 -1.76
N SER A 32 12.57 12.99 -1.19
CA SER A 32 13.57 13.43 -0.21
C SER A 32 12.91 13.83 1.12
N GLY A 33 13.67 13.75 2.20
CA GLY A 33 13.25 14.06 3.56
C GLY A 33 12.75 12.86 4.37
N TYR A 34 12.24 11.80 3.71
CA TYR A 34 11.79 10.59 4.41
C TYR A 34 12.94 9.80 5.02
N GLU A 35 14.15 9.91 4.46
CA GLU A 35 15.36 9.31 5.01
C GLU A 35 15.76 9.87 6.38
N LYS A 36 15.23 11.05 6.74
CA LYS A 36 15.47 11.73 8.02
C LYS A 36 14.31 11.57 9.00
N MET A 37 13.20 10.96 8.56
CA MET A 37 12.06 10.74 9.44
C MET A 37 12.37 9.60 10.41
N PRO A 38 11.93 9.70 11.67
CA PRO A 38 12.09 8.61 12.61
C PRO A 38 11.32 7.38 12.13
N LEU A 39 11.90 6.21 12.31
CA LEU A 39 11.16 4.96 12.16
C LEU A 39 10.17 4.84 13.33
N VAL A 40 8.91 4.66 12.99
CA VAL A 40 7.80 4.50 13.93
C VAL A 40 7.13 3.15 13.70
N SER A 41 6.22 2.76 14.60
CA SER A 41 5.43 1.55 14.40
C SER A 41 4.52 1.65 13.17
N LEU A 42 4.11 0.51 12.60
CA LEU A 42 3.19 0.51 11.45
C LEU A 42 1.87 1.23 11.78
N GLU A 43 1.35 1.07 13.00
CA GLU A 43 0.13 1.77 13.42
C GLU A 43 0.28 3.30 13.45
N GLU A 44 1.43 3.81 13.89
CA GLU A 44 1.70 5.25 13.87
C GLU A 44 1.92 5.77 12.44
N ALA A 45 2.59 4.98 11.60
CA ALA A 45 2.87 5.36 10.22
C ALA A 45 1.60 5.53 9.37
N VAL A 46 0.56 4.72 9.61
CA VAL A 46 -0.69 4.78 8.84
C VAL A 46 -1.69 5.82 9.36
N GLU A 47 -1.43 6.42 10.51
CA GLU A 47 -2.37 7.34 11.15
C GLU A 47 -2.71 8.58 10.31
N PRO A 48 -1.73 9.23 9.66
CA PRO A 48 -2.02 10.32 8.71
C PRO A 48 -2.83 9.89 7.49
N LEU A 49 -2.85 8.59 7.17
CA LEU A 49 -3.56 8.06 5.99
C LEU A 49 -5.05 7.82 6.27
N VAL A 50 -5.49 7.79 7.53
CA VAL A 50 -6.89 7.47 7.90
C VAL A 50 -7.93 8.35 7.19
N PRO A 51 -7.75 9.68 7.02
CA PRO A 51 -8.72 10.50 6.28
C PRO A 51 -8.82 10.16 4.79
N ILE A 52 -7.79 9.53 4.21
CA ILE A 52 -7.70 9.16 2.80
C ILE A 52 -8.15 7.70 2.60
N LEU A 53 -7.75 6.83 3.53
CA LEU A 53 -7.95 5.38 3.52
C LEU A 53 -8.56 4.95 4.87
N PRO A 54 -9.89 5.09 5.07
CA PRO A 54 -10.52 4.92 6.37
C PRO A 54 -10.25 3.57 7.04
N ALA A 55 -10.11 2.51 6.23
CA ALA A 55 -9.88 1.16 6.72
C ALA A 55 -8.39 0.83 6.99
N VAL A 56 -7.43 1.67 6.60
CA VAL A 56 -6.00 1.32 6.61
C VAL A 56 -5.49 0.83 7.97
N LYS A 57 -6.01 1.41 9.06
CA LYS A 57 -5.60 1.07 10.43
C LYS A 57 -6.03 -0.34 10.84
N SER A 58 -7.22 -0.79 10.43
CA SER A 58 -7.68 -2.15 10.74
C SER A 58 -6.86 -3.18 9.98
N TYR A 59 -6.54 -2.88 8.71
CA TYR A 59 -5.66 -3.71 7.87
C TYR A 59 -4.22 -3.74 8.39
N ALA A 60 -3.67 -2.61 8.84
CA ALA A 60 -2.34 -2.55 9.46
C ALA A 60 -2.25 -3.47 10.69
N ARG A 61 -3.24 -3.43 11.57
CA ARG A 61 -3.33 -4.32 12.74
C ARG A 61 -3.43 -5.78 12.33
N ALA A 62 -4.25 -6.09 11.32
CA ALA A 62 -4.40 -7.46 10.81
C ALA A 62 -3.09 -7.99 10.21
N ALA A 63 -2.37 -7.16 9.46
CA ALA A 63 -1.05 -7.49 8.91
C ALA A 63 -0.04 -7.76 10.03
N LYS A 64 0.04 -6.87 11.03
CA LYS A 64 0.95 -7.03 12.18
C LYS A 64 0.67 -8.29 12.99
N GLN A 65 -0.61 -8.66 13.15
CA GLN A 65 -0.97 -9.91 13.83
C GLN A 65 -0.48 -11.16 13.10
N LYS A 66 -0.45 -11.14 11.76
CA LYS A 66 0.06 -12.24 10.93
C LYS A 66 1.58 -12.28 10.89
N CYS A 67 2.23 -11.12 11.01
CA CYS A 67 3.69 -10.97 10.92
C CYS A 67 4.41 -10.91 12.29
N LYS A 68 3.81 -11.43 13.37
CA LYS A 68 4.42 -11.38 14.72
C LYS A 68 5.78 -12.08 14.83
N LYS A 69 6.01 -13.11 14.01
CA LYS A 69 7.24 -13.91 13.98
C LYS A 69 7.65 -14.15 12.53
N PRO A 70 8.20 -13.12 11.86
CA PRO A 70 8.67 -13.28 10.49
C PRO A 70 9.77 -14.36 10.44
N ALA A 71 9.81 -15.12 9.34
CA ALA A 71 10.77 -16.22 9.15
C ALA A 71 12.12 -15.75 8.61
N ASP A 72 12.21 -14.47 8.25
CA ASP A 72 13.37 -13.78 7.70
C ASP A 72 13.95 -12.81 8.74
N ASN A 73 14.92 -11.99 8.32
CA ASN A 73 15.56 -11.00 9.19
C ASN A 73 14.77 -9.68 9.27
N LEU A 74 13.49 -9.67 8.89
CA LEU A 74 12.66 -8.48 9.00
C LEU A 74 12.12 -8.32 10.42
N THR A 75 11.91 -7.08 10.82
CA THR A 75 11.09 -6.76 11.97
C THR A 75 9.62 -7.08 11.70
N PRO A 76 8.80 -7.30 12.74
CA PRO A 76 7.36 -7.47 12.58
C PRO A 76 6.69 -6.34 11.81
N ASP A 77 7.14 -5.09 12.01
CA ASP A 77 6.59 -3.92 11.32
C ASP A 77 7.00 -3.87 9.84
N GLU A 78 8.24 -4.20 9.48
CA GLU A 78 8.67 -4.31 8.08
C GLU A 78 7.89 -5.40 7.34
N SER A 79 7.80 -6.59 7.93
CA SER A 79 7.04 -7.70 7.33
C SER A 79 5.55 -7.36 7.20
N ALA A 80 4.97 -6.71 8.22
CA ALA A 80 3.58 -6.26 8.18
C ALA A 80 3.36 -5.15 7.14
N SER A 81 4.34 -4.26 6.91
CA SER A 81 4.24 -3.21 5.89
C SER A 81 4.17 -3.79 4.46
N ILE A 82 4.98 -4.82 4.18
CA ILE A 82 4.96 -5.56 2.90
C ILE A 82 3.62 -6.28 2.74
N MET A 83 3.16 -6.94 3.81
CA MET A 83 1.85 -7.60 3.80
C MET A 83 0.74 -6.59 3.53
N LEU A 84 0.68 -5.47 4.26
CA LEU A 84 -0.32 -4.42 4.09
C LEU A 84 -0.33 -3.87 2.65
N TYR A 85 0.83 -3.62 2.06
CA TYR A 85 0.94 -3.20 0.66
C TYR A 85 0.43 -4.27 -0.33
N SER A 86 0.44 -5.55 0.04
CA SER A 86 -0.09 -6.62 -0.82
C SER A 86 -1.55 -6.98 -0.55
N MET A 87 -2.14 -6.47 0.53
CA MET A 87 -3.54 -6.74 0.88
C MET A 87 -4.47 -5.98 -0.05
N GLY A 88 -5.48 -6.68 -0.56
CA GLY A 88 -6.63 -6.09 -1.24
C GLY A 88 -7.83 -6.06 -0.31
N TRP A 89 -8.63 -5.01 -0.44
CA TRP A 89 -9.92 -4.84 0.21
C TRP A 89 -10.86 -4.01 -0.65
N GLU A 90 -12.14 -4.01 -0.30
CA GLU A 90 -13.14 -3.18 -0.97
C GLU A 90 -13.39 -1.87 -0.19
N PRO A 91 -13.54 -0.74 -0.88
CA PRO A 91 -13.42 -0.60 -2.33
C PRO A 91 -11.94 -0.58 -2.80
N LEU A 92 -11.70 -1.05 -4.02
CA LEU A 92 -10.35 -1.22 -4.58
C LEU A 92 -9.50 0.07 -4.56
N ASP A 93 -10.11 1.22 -4.81
CA ASP A 93 -9.47 2.53 -4.83
C ASP A 93 -9.03 3.03 -3.44
N GLU A 94 -9.54 2.42 -2.38
CA GLU A 94 -9.11 2.63 -1.00
C GLU A 94 -8.03 1.62 -0.54
N CYS A 95 -7.59 0.70 -1.41
CA CYS A 95 -6.45 -0.14 -1.12
C CYS A 95 -5.16 0.69 -1.01
N LEU A 96 -4.32 0.40 -0.02
CA LEU A 96 -3.06 1.13 0.17
C LEU A 96 -2.20 1.12 -1.09
N TYR A 97 -2.03 -0.03 -1.73
CA TYR A 97 -1.19 -0.12 -2.93
C TYR A 97 -1.74 0.70 -4.09
N PHE A 98 -3.07 0.77 -4.22
CA PHE A 98 -3.71 1.51 -5.30
C PHE A 98 -3.46 3.00 -5.11
N ALA A 99 -3.78 3.52 -3.93
CA ALA A 99 -3.59 4.93 -3.60
C ALA A 99 -2.11 5.33 -3.60
N LEU A 100 -1.22 4.51 -3.01
CA LEU A 100 0.20 4.78 -2.94
C LEU A 100 0.84 4.79 -4.33
N ASN A 101 0.55 3.80 -5.19
CA ASN A 101 1.12 3.77 -6.53
C ASN A 101 0.61 4.93 -7.40
N ALA A 102 -0.66 5.33 -7.23
CA ALA A 102 -1.19 6.52 -7.88
C ALA A 102 -0.47 7.81 -7.43
N ALA A 103 -0.17 7.94 -6.13
CA ALA A 103 0.59 9.07 -5.60
C ALA A 103 2.04 9.07 -6.09
N LEU A 104 2.71 7.91 -6.09
CA LEU A 104 4.10 7.75 -6.54
C LEU A 104 4.28 8.13 -8.02
N ARG A 105 3.31 7.75 -8.86
CA ARG A 105 3.28 8.07 -10.30
C ARG A 105 2.79 9.48 -10.61
N SER A 106 2.34 10.25 -9.61
CA SER A 106 1.91 11.62 -9.86
C SER A 106 3.11 12.56 -10.07
N THR A 107 3.02 13.40 -11.10
CA THR A 107 3.94 14.54 -11.30
C THR A 107 3.80 15.57 -10.17
N ASN A 108 2.62 15.67 -9.54
CA ASN A 108 2.42 16.51 -8.36
C ASN A 108 3.00 15.84 -7.10
N ARG A 109 4.25 16.18 -6.78
CA ARG A 109 4.98 15.61 -5.63
C ARG A 109 4.40 16.00 -4.26
N ALA A 110 3.54 17.02 -4.18
CA ALA A 110 2.84 17.35 -2.95
C ALA A 110 1.90 16.23 -2.49
N LYS A 111 1.39 15.40 -3.42
CA LYS A 111 0.51 14.25 -3.13
C LYS A 111 1.21 13.10 -2.41
N LEU A 112 2.53 13.11 -2.29
CA LEU A 112 3.28 12.11 -1.53
C LEU A 112 3.16 12.32 -0.02
N LYS A 113 2.74 13.51 0.40
CA LYS A 113 2.52 13.85 1.81
C LYS A 113 1.01 13.79 2.07
N PRO A 114 0.56 12.90 2.98
CA PRO A 114 -0.82 12.88 3.42
C PRO A 114 -1.17 14.08 4.31
#